data_AF-A0A7S4QPV5-F1
#
_entry.id   AF-A0A7S4QPV5-F1
#
_cell.length_a   1.000
_cell.length_b   1.000
_cell.length_c   1.000
_cell.angle_alpha   90.00
_cell.angle_beta   90.00
_cell.angle_gamma   90.00
#
_symmetry.space_group_name_H-M   'P 1'
#
loop_
_entity.id
_entity.type
_entity.pdbx_description
1 polymer ?
#
loop_
_entity_poly.entity_id
_entity_poly.type
_entity_poly.pdbx_seq_one_letter_code
_entity_poly.pdbx_strand_id
1 'polypeptide(L)'
;WVSRLSALHRYQAPGQFANMVMATTPSEVAASAPVSRVSAEYRQLEMSDPLLRENPQRWVMFPIKYPGVWEMYKKHEASFWTAEEIDLSQDIKDWEGLTTGERHFIKHILAFFAA
;
A
#
# COMPACT_ATOMS: atom_id res chain seq x y z
N TRP A 1 -47.20 4.51 -11.49
CA TRP A 1 -48.29 5.50 -11.53
C TRP A 1 -47.66 6.81 -11.96
N VAL A 2 -47.60 7.23 -13.23
CA VAL A 2 -48.53 7.13 -14.37
C VAL A 2 -47.72 6.98 -15.68
N SER A 3 -48.16 6.02 -16.51
CA SER A 3 -48.20 5.91 -17.99
C SER A 3 -47.02 6.36 -18.87
N ARG A 4 -46.36 5.44 -19.60
CA ARG A 4 -46.71 4.88 -20.95
C ARG A 4 -46.35 5.89 -22.08
N LEU A 5 -45.82 5.57 -23.26
CA LEU A 5 -45.76 4.34 -24.04
C LEU A 5 -44.71 4.51 -25.17
N SER A 6 -44.22 3.37 -25.63
CA SER A 6 -43.44 3.02 -26.82
C SER A 6 -43.64 3.84 -28.11
N ALA A 7 -42.56 4.00 -28.87
CA ALA A 7 -42.58 3.94 -30.34
C ALA A 7 -41.21 3.49 -30.89
N LEU A 8 -41.13 2.20 -31.22
CA LEU A 8 -40.19 1.66 -32.21
C LEU A 8 -40.58 2.21 -33.59
N HIS A 9 -39.61 2.60 -34.43
CA HIS A 9 -39.37 2.01 -35.76
C HIS A 9 -38.34 2.79 -36.62
N ARG A 10 -37.27 2.05 -36.99
CA ARG A 10 -36.73 1.83 -38.35
C ARG A 10 -35.83 2.86 -39.10
N TYR A 11 -34.67 2.33 -39.52
CA TYR A 11 -33.76 2.64 -40.67
C TYR A 11 -32.98 3.98 -40.62
N GLN A 12 -31.67 4.11 -40.96
CA GLN A 12 -30.89 3.60 -42.11
C GLN A 12 -29.36 3.69 -41.83
N ALA A 13 -28.54 2.86 -42.48
CA ALA A 13 -27.08 2.70 -42.33
C ALA A 13 -26.20 3.80 -43.03
N PRO A 14 -24.90 3.55 -43.29
CA PRO A 14 -23.71 3.88 -42.50
C PRO A 14 -22.96 5.12 -43.03
N GLY A 15 -22.49 5.99 -42.13
CA GLY A 15 -21.68 7.16 -42.48
C GLY A 15 -20.33 7.10 -41.78
N GLN A 16 -19.28 6.92 -42.57
CA GLN A 16 -17.88 7.05 -42.15
C GLN A 16 -17.67 8.42 -41.48
N PHE A 17 -17.46 8.44 -40.16
CA PHE A 17 -16.86 9.59 -39.50
C PHE A 17 -15.54 9.14 -38.91
N ALA A 18 -14.50 9.56 -39.62
CA ALA A 18 -13.12 9.29 -39.37
C ALA A 18 -12.72 9.60 -37.92
N ASN A 19 -11.84 8.75 -37.40
CA ASN A 19 -11.02 8.99 -36.22
C ASN A 19 -10.46 10.41 -36.23
N MET A 20 -10.92 11.25 -35.31
CA MET A 20 -10.20 12.45 -34.91
C MET A 20 -10.49 12.76 -33.43
N VAL A 21 -10.03 11.87 -32.56
CA VAL A 21 -9.72 12.26 -31.18
C VAL A 21 -8.22 12.55 -31.18
N MET A 22 -7.91 13.85 -31.29
CA MET A 22 -6.57 14.38 -31.13
C MET A 22 -6.00 13.92 -29.80
N ALA A 23 -4.77 13.42 -29.87
CA ALA A 23 -3.97 12.92 -28.77
C ALA A 23 -4.05 13.86 -27.55
N THR A 24 -4.61 13.36 -26.46
CA THR A 24 -4.23 13.84 -25.13
C THR A 24 -2.79 13.40 -24.92
N THR A 25 -1.87 14.36 -25.06
CA THR A 25 -0.50 14.25 -24.57
C THR A 25 -0.54 13.67 -23.16
N PRO A 26 0.18 12.58 -22.85
CA PRO A 26 0.45 12.26 -21.46
C PRO A 26 1.30 13.41 -20.96
N SER A 27 0.73 14.18 -20.04
CA SER A 27 1.42 15.15 -19.21
C SER A 27 2.81 14.62 -18.87
N GLU A 28 3.80 15.38 -19.30
CA GLU A 28 5.21 15.26 -18.99
C GLU A 28 5.40 14.98 -17.49
N VAL A 29 5.51 13.69 -17.17
CA VAL A 29 5.74 13.22 -15.80
C VAL A 29 7.18 13.59 -15.47
N ALA A 30 7.32 14.42 -14.44
CA ALA A 30 8.56 14.90 -13.84
C ALA A 30 9.80 14.07 -14.21
N ALA A 31 10.80 14.74 -14.81
CA ALA A 31 12.11 14.17 -15.14
C ALA A 31 12.65 13.35 -13.95
N SER A 32 12.48 12.04 -14.02
CA SER A 32 12.97 11.11 -13.01
C SER A 32 14.49 11.17 -13.04
N ALA A 33 15.10 11.31 -11.86
CA ALA A 33 16.55 11.24 -11.70
C ALA A 33 17.13 10.06 -12.51
N PRO A 34 18.32 10.22 -13.14
CA PRO A 34 18.88 9.18 -13.99
C PRO A 34 19.01 7.89 -13.18
N VAL A 35 18.22 6.89 -13.57
CA VAL A 35 18.21 5.58 -12.93
C VAL A 35 19.62 5.03 -13.06
N SER A 36 20.27 4.75 -11.93
CA SER A 36 21.60 4.16 -11.95
C SER A 36 21.57 2.85 -12.75
N ARG A 37 22.66 2.53 -13.46
CA ARG A 37 22.79 1.26 -14.20
C ARG A 37 22.41 0.05 -13.33
N VAL A 38 22.86 0.07 -12.07
CA VAL A 38 22.58 -0.98 -11.07
C VAL A 38 21.08 -1.07 -10.77
N SER A 39 20.41 0.07 -10.55
CA SER A 39 18.96 0.11 -10.33
C SER A 39 18.17 -0.40 -11.54
N ALA A 40 18.65 -0.12 -12.76
CA ALA A 40 18.02 -0.62 -13.98
C ALA A 40 18.15 -2.14 -14.13
N GLU A 41 19.30 -2.71 -13.72
CA GLU A 41 19.54 -4.15 -13.70
C GLU A 41 18.64 -4.86 -12.67
N TYR A 42 18.52 -4.34 -11.44
CA TYR A 42 17.64 -4.93 -10.43
C TYR A 42 16.17 -4.92 -10.85
N ARG A 43 15.70 -3.84 -11.49
CA ARG A 43 14.32 -3.75 -12.00
C ARG A 43 14.01 -4.85 -13.03
N GLN A 44 15.00 -5.30 -13.80
CA GLN A 44 14.82 -6.42 -14.73
C GLN A 44 14.74 -7.75 -13.97
N LEU A 45 15.54 -7.93 -12.93
CA LEU A 45 15.52 -9.13 -12.09
C LEU A 45 14.21 -9.28 -11.31
N GLU A 46 13.63 -8.18 -10.82
CA GLU A 46 12.34 -8.12 -10.12
C GLU A 46 11.22 -8.80 -10.92
N MET A 47 11.19 -8.64 -12.25
CA MET A 47 10.17 -9.23 -13.12
C MET A 47 10.15 -10.76 -13.08
N SER A 48 11.29 -11.37 -12.79
CA SER A 48 11.45 -12.83 -12.72
C SER A 48 11.32 -13.39 -11.31
N ASP A 49 11.33 -12.53 -10.29
CA ASP A 49 11.32 -12.95 -8.87
C ASP A 49 9.98 -13.65 -8.53
N PRO A 50 10.02 -14.91 -8.07
CA PRO A 50 8.82 -15.61 -7.62
C PRO A 50 8.05 -14.94 -6.47
N LEU A 51 8.71 -14.15 -5.62
CA LEU A 51 8.09 -13.45 -4.49
C LEU A 51 7.31 -12.20 -4.92
N LEU A 52 7.73 -11.58 -6.02
CA LEU A 52 7.15 -10.33 -6.53
C LEU A 52 6.08 -10.57 -7.62
N ARG A 53 5.95 -11.81 -8.10
CA ARG A 53 4.92 -12.20 -9.07
C ARG A 53 3.61 -12.56 -8.39
N GLU A 54 2.51 -12.07 -8.93
CA GLU A 54 1.17 -12.42 -8.48
C GLU A 54 0.90 -13.93 -8.61
N ASN A 55 0.15 -14.50 -7.67
CA ASN A 55 -0.25 -15.90 -7.69
C ASN A 55 -1.77 -16.06 -7.53
N PRO A 56 -2.55 -15.87 -8.61
CA PRO A 56 -4.00 -15.94 -8.56
C PRO A 56 -4.52 -17.37 -8.35
N GLN A 57 -3.68 -18.41 -8.25
CA GLN A 57 -4.12 -19.80 -8.06
C GLN A 57 -3.95 -20.28 -6.62
N ARG A 58 -3.48 -19.42 -5.70
CA ARG A 58 -3.26 -19.76 -4.29
C ARG A 58 -4.33 -19.13 -3.41
N TRP A 59 -5.45 -19.83 -3.27
CA TRP A 59 -6.62 -19.38 -2.49
C TRP A 59 -6.60 -19.80 -1.03
N VAL A 60 -5.76 -20.79 -0.71
CA VAL A 60 -5.60 -21.34 0.63
C VAL A 60 -4.13 -21.28 1.02
N MET A 61 -3.89 -21.15 2.33
CA MET A 61 -2.54 -21.00 2.84
C MET A 61 -1.70 -22.28 2.67
N PHE A 62 -2.35 -23.44 2.81
CA PHE A 62 -1.72 -24.75 2.69
C PHE A 62 -1.76 -25.27 1.24
N PRO A 63 -0.70 -25.97 0.79
CA PRO A 63 0.55 -26.27 1.49
C PRO A 63 1.52 -25.06 1.56
N ILE A 64 2.32 -24.98 2.62
CA ILE A 64 3.28 -23.87 2.84
C ILE A 64 4.44 -23.99 1.84
N LYS A 65 4.62 -22.95 1.00
CA LYS A 65 5.71 -22.89 0.01
C LYS A 65 7.05 -22.40 0.56
N TYR A 66 7.03 -21.53 1.57
CA TYR A 66 8.22 -20.90 2.15
C TYR A 66 8.26 -21.12 3.67
N PRO A 67 8.79 -22.26 4.15
CA PRO A 67 8.78 -22.61 5.57
C PRO A 67 9.50 -21.59 6.46
N GLY A 68 10.64 -21.03 6.02
CA GLY A 68 11.37 -20.04 6.82
C GLY A 68 10.61 -18.72 7.01
N VAL A 69 9.89 -18.26 5.99
CA VAL A 69 9.02 -17.07 6.10
C VAL A 69 7.86 -17.36 7.05
N TRP A 70 7.28 -18.56 6.96
CA TRP A 70 6.21 -19.00 7.84
C TRP A 70 6.64 -19.11 9.31
N GLU A 71 7.83 -19.64 9.57
CA GLU A 71 8.40 -19.71 10.92
C GLU A 71 8.57 -18.31 11.52
N MET A 72 9.13 -17.36 10.76
CA MET A 72 9.29 -15.98 11.22
C MET A 72 7.94 -15.29 11.46
N TYR A 73 6.95 -15.55 10.60
CA TYR A 73 5.58 -15.10 10.82
C TYR A 73 5.02 -15.64 12.14
N LYS A 74 5.13 -16.96 12.39
CA LYS A 74 4.64 -17.58 13.62
C LYS A 74 5.38 -17.10 14.87
N LYS A 75 6.68 -16.83 14.76
CA LYS A 75 7.46 -16.22 15.84
C LYS A 75 6.98 -14.80 16.18
N HIS A 76 6.67 -14.00 15.15
CA HIS A 76 6.11 -12.67 15.34
C HIS A 76 4.69 -12.71 15.90
N GLU A 77 3.83 -13.61 15.40
CA GLU A 77 2.47 -13.85 15.93
C GLU A 77 2.50 -14.24 17.41
N ALA A 78 3.48 -15.06 17.82
CA ALA A 78 3.69 -15.42 19.23
C ALA A 78 4.17 -14.24 20.10
N SER A 79 4.57 -13.12 19.50
CA SER A 79 5.04 -11.90 20.18
C SER A 79 4.01 -10.77 20.11
N PHE A 80 2.74 -11.11 19.88
CA PHE A 80 1.64 -10.15 19.86
C PHE A 80 1.32 -9.65 21.27
N TRP A 81 1.15 -8.34 21.40
CA TRP A 81 0.75 -7.66 22.64
C TRP A 81 -0.23 -6.54 22.32
N THR A 82 -1.11 -6.24 23.26
CA THR A 82 -2.11 -5.17 23.16
C THR A 82 -1.71 -3.95 23.99
N ALA A 83 -2.16 -2.75 23.63
CA ALA A 83 -1.77 -1.52 24.34
C ALA A 83 -2.21 -1.54 25.82
N GLU A 84 -3.29 -2.25 26.11
CA GLU A 84 -3.85 -2.45 27.45
C GLU A 84 -2.97 -3.34 28.34
N GLU A 85 -2.02 -4.09 27.77
CA GLU A 85 -1.05 -4.90 28.54
C GLU A 85 0.05 -4.06 29.19
N ILE A 86 0.17 -2.77 28.84
CA ILE A 86 1.14 -1.85 29.44
C ILE A 86 0.49 -1.08 30.60
N ASP A 87 0.97 -1.31 31.83
CA ASP A 87 0.60 -0.49 33.00
C ASP A 87 1.45 0.79 33.03
N LEU A 88 0.78 1.96 32.95
CA LEU A 88 1.40 3.28 32.98
C LEU A 88 1.19 4.02 34.32
N SER A 89 0.69 3.33 35.35
CA SER A 89 0.28 3.97 36.61
C SER A 89 1.44 4.59 37.40
N GLN A 90 2.65 4.01 37.30
CA GLN A 90 3.83 4.54 37.98
C GLN A 90 4.58 5.58 37.15
N ASP A 91 4.51 5.49 35.82
CA ASP A 91 5.20 6.38 34.89
C ASP A 91 4.85 7.86 35.12
N ILE A 92 3.62 8.16 35.55
CA ILE A 92 3.19 9.53 35.87
C ILE A 92 4.01 10.13 37.03
N LYS A 93 4.33 9.32 38.06
CA LYS A 93 5.11 9.79 39.21
C LYS A 93 6.56 10.04 38.82
N ASP A 94 7.14 9.12 38.05
CA ASP A 94 8.51 9.26 37.56
C ASP A 94 8.61 10.47 36.61
N TRP A 95 7.58 10.72 35.80
CA TRP A 95 7.49 11.87 34.91
C TRP A 95 7.56 13.22 35.63
N GLU A 96 6.90 13.33 36.79
CA GLU A 96 6.92 14.54 37.61
C GLU A 96 8.30 14.80 38.23
N GLY A 97 9.03 13.73 38.57
CA GLY A 97 10.38 13.80 39.14
C GLY A 97 11.50 14.20 38.18
N LEU A 98 11.27 14.10 36.87
CA LEU A 98 12.26 14.44 35.84
C LEU A 98 12.55 15.95 35.76
N THR A 99 13.71 16.31 35.21
CA THR A 99 14.03 17.70 34.89
C THR A 99 13.30 18.16 33.62
N THR A 100 13.19 19.48 33.43
CA THR A 100 12.56 20.06 32.23
C THR A 100 13.28 19.66 30.93
N GLY A 101 14.61 19.51 30.97
CA GLY A 101 15.40 19.07 29.82
C GLY A 101 15.09 17.63 29.42
N GLU A 102 15.03 16.72 30.39
CA GLU A 102 14.72 15.30 30.16
C GLU A 102 13.30 15.10 29.63
N ARG A 103 12.30 15.79 30.22
CA ARG A 103 10.93 15.75 29.70
C ARG A 103 10.83 16.29 28.27
N HIS A 104 11.55 17.35 27.95
CA HIS A 104 11.56 17.89 26.58
C HIS A 104 12.14 16.87 25.59
N PHE A 105 13.23 16.18 25.97
CA PHE A 105 13.83 15.13 25.16
C PHE A 105 12.88 13.96 24.92
N ILE A 106 12.26 13.42 25.97
CA ILE A 106 11.34 12.27 25.86
C ILE A 106 10.11 12.66 25.02
N LYS A 107 9.54 13.86 25.21
CA LYS A 107 8.43 14.34 24.37
C LYS A 107 8.79 14.39 22.89
N HIS A 108 10.00 14.80 22.55
CA HIS A 108 10.44 14.86 21.16
C HIS A 108 10.56 13.46 20.54
N ILE A 109 11.10 12.49 21.28
CA ILE A 109 11.18 11.09 20.83
C ILE A 109 9.78 10.50 20.63
N LEU A 110 8.88 10.70 21.60
CA LEU A 110 7.51 10.21 21.48
C LEU A 110 6.77 10.86 20.29
N ALA A 111 6.96 12.16 20.08
CA ALA A 111 6.39 12.86 18.93
C ALA A 111 6.96 12.36 17.60
N PHE A 112 8.24 11.93 17.55
CA PHE A 112 8.84 11.33 16.37
C PHE A 112 8.23 9.96 16.02
N PHE A 113 7.95 9.12 17.01
CA PHE A 113 7.35 7.80 16.77
C PHE A 113 5.83 7.83 16.54
N ALA A 114 5.15 8.90 16.98
CA ALA A 114 3.69 9.05 16.86
C ALA A 114 3.24 9.85 15.62
N ALA A 115 4.14 10.57 14.94
CA ALA A 115 3.85 11.35 13.73
C ALA A 115 3.96 10.49 12.46
#